data_AF-A0A357Y3E0-F1
#
_entry.id   AF-A0A357Y3E0-F1
#
_cell.length_a   1.000
_cell.length_b   1.000
_cell.length_c   1.000
_cell.angle_alpha   90.00
_cell.angle_beta   90.00
_cell.angle_gamma   90.00
#
_symmetry.space_group_name_H-M   'P 1'
#
loop_
_entity.id
_entity.type
_entity.pdbx_description
1 polymer ?
#
loop_
_entity_poly.entity_id
_entity_poly.type
_entity_poly.pdbx_seq_one_letter_code
_entity_poly.pdbx_strand_id
1 'polypeptide(L)'
;MVKCARCGRSIEEKNALKHKGEDGEYEVICQDCFREATGVNYQTFAYRRENAKMTLIAVLFCLAATVYAFVTKGILYGSLGIVLTILVYLFATKKR
;
A
#
# COMPACT_ATOMS: atom_id res chain seq x y z
N MET A 1 -26.94 1.02 -7.52
CA MET A 1 -26.78 2.40 -6.98
C MET A 1 -27.02 2.35 -5.47
N VAL A 2 -26.14 2.94 -4.67
CA VAL A 2 -26.20 2.89 -3.19
C VAL A 2 -26.28 4.30 -2.60
N LYS A 3 -26.95 4.45 -1.46
CA LYS A 3 -27.03 5.74 -0.78
C LYS A 3 -25.89 5.90 0.22
N CYS A 4 -25.31 7.09 0.22
CA CYS A 4 -24.34 7.55 1.21
C CYS A 4 -24.96 7.62 2.60
N ALA A 5 -24.40 6.93 3.60
CA ALA A 5 -24.90 6.98 4.99
C ALA A 5 -24.78 8.39 5.61
N ARG A 6 -23.75 9.14 5.24
CA ARG A 6 -23.46 10.46 5.83
C ARG A 6 -24.16 11.63 5.14
N CYS A 7 -24.33 11.54 3.82
CA CYS A 7 -24.73 12.65 2.96
C CYS A 7 -26.03 12.40 2.18
N GLY A 8 -26.57 11.18 2.23
CA GLY A 8 -27.83 10.79 1.57
C GLY A 8 -27.80 10.73 0.04
N ARG A 9 -26.71 11.18 -0.63
CA ARG A 9 -26.60 11.15 -2.09
C ARG A 9 -26.58 9.72 -2.64
N SER A 10 -27.17 9.54 -3.82
CA SER A 10 -27.06 8.30 -4.60
C SER A 10 -25.70 8.23 -5.28
N ILE A 11 -24.98 7.14 -5.03
CA ILE A 11 -23.65 6.86 -5.56
C ILE A 11 -23.73 5.60 -6.41
N GLU A 12 -22.98 5.55 -7.52
CA GLU A 12 -22.79 4.29 -8.24
C GLU A 12 -21.96 3.31 -7.39
N GLU A 13 -22.28 2.01 -7.45
CA GLU A 13 -21.62 1.00 -6.61
C GLU A 13 -20.10 0.96 -6.76
N LYS A 14 -19.58 1.24 -7.95
CA LYS A 14 -18.13 1.38 -8.21
C LYS A 14 -17.45 2.50 -7.44
N ASN A 15 -18.20 3.52 -7.01
CA ASN A 15 -17.70 4.70 -6.29
C ASN A 15 -18.05 4.65 -4.79
N ALA A 16 -18.72 3.59 -4.35
CA ALA A 16 -19.12 3.40 -2.96
C ALA A 16 -17.96 2.88 -2.12
N LEU A 17 -17.69 3.55 -1.00
CA LEU A 17 -16.59 3.20 -0.11
C LEU A 17 -17.14 2.63 1.19
N LYS A 18 -16.61 1.48 1.61
CA LYS A 18 -16.85 0.95 2.95
C LYS A 18 -15.86 1.57 3.91
N HIS A 19 -16.36 2.37 4.84
CA HIS A 19 -15.58 2.98 5.89
C HIS A 19 -15.99 2.36 7.23
N LYS A 20 -15.01 2.07 8.09
CA LYS A 20 -15.30 1.62 9.45
C LYS A 20 -15.39 2.88 10.32
N GLY A 21 -16.58 3.18 10.81
CA GLY A 21 -16.83 4.32 11.71
C GLY A 21 -16.12 4.16 13.06
N GLU A 22 -16.13 5.22 13.86
CA GLU A 22 -15.54 5.20 15.22
C GLU A 22 -16.19 4.14 16.13
N ASP A 23 -17.48 3.86 15.91
CA ASP A 23 -18.24 2.82 16.62
C ASP A 23 -17.90 1.39 16.15
N GLY A 24 -17.02 1.26 15.16
CA GLY A 24 -16.53 -0.02 14.64
C GLY A 24 -17.45 -0.68 13.62
N GLU A 25 -18.59 -0.09 13.30
CA GLU A 25 -19.49 -0.55 12.23
C GLU A 25 -19.04 -0.09 10.84
N TYR A 26 -19.38 -0.88 9.82
CA TYR A 26 -19.05 -0.58 8.43
C TYR A 26 -20.18 0.20 7.76
N GLU A 27 -19.89 1.45 7.40
CA GLU A 27 -20.82 2.33 6.70
C GLU A 27 -20.42 2.51 5.24
N VAL A 28 -21.42 2.62 4.37
CA VAL A 28 -21.22 2.96 2.96
C VAL A 28 -21.25 4.47 2.80
N ILE A 29 -20.10 5.06 2.45
CA ILE A 29 -19.95 6.51 2.32
C ILE A 29 -19.41 6.92 0.96
N CYS A 30 -19.59 8.20 0.62
CA CYS A 30 -19.12 8.82 -0.61
C CYS A 30 -17.62 9.14 -0.56
N GLN A 31 -16.94 9.30 -1.71
CA GLN A 31 -15.51 9.70 -1.74
C GLN A 31 -15.24 11.02 -1.03
N ASP A 32 -16.11 12.01 -1.19
CA ASP A 32 -15.97 13.30 -0.52
C ASP A 32 -16.11 13.16 1.01
N CYS A 33 -17.09 12.37 1.44
CA CYS A 33 -17.40 12.07 2.85
C CYS A 33 -16.26 11.31 3.52
N PHE A 34 -15.62 10.39 2.79
CA PHE A 34 -14.45 9.64 3.23
C PHE A 34 -13.24 10.56 3.38
N ARG A 35 -13.04 11.47 2.41
CA ARG A 35 -11.97 12.48 2.45
C ARG A 35 -12.12 13.41 3.65
N GLU A 36 -13.34 13.83 3.95
CA GLU A 36 -13.66 14.70 5.09
C GLU A 36 -13.50 13.95 6.43
N ALA A 37 -13.88 12.67 6.50
CA ALA A 37 -13.73 11.84 7.69
C ALA A 37 -12.27 11.56 8.07
N THR A 38 -11.45 11.24 7.06
CA THR A 38 -10.09 10.72 7.30
C THR A 38 -9.01 11.77 7.06
N GLY A 39 -9.33 12.90 6.43
CA GLY A 39 -8.36 13.89 5.97
C GLY A 39 -7.45 13.38 4.85
N VAL A 40 -7.70 12.17 4.31
CA VAL A 40 -6.84 11.52 3.31
C VAL A 40 -7.66 11.14 2.08
N ASN A 41 -7.15 11.46 0.89
CA ASN A 41 -7.80 11.09 -0.36
C ASN A 41 -7.78 9.56 -0.53
N TYR A 42 -8.93 8.90 -0.70
CA TYR A 42 -8.99 7.44 -0.85
C TYR A 42 -8.09 6.93 -1.99
N GLN A 43 -7.95 7.71 -3.07
CA GLN A 43 -7.01 7.39 -4.17
C GLN A 43 -5.55 7.32 -3.71
N THR A 44 -5.13 8.12 -2.73
CA THR A 44 -3.79 8.01 -2.13
C THR A 44 -3.63 6.77 -1.25
N PHE A 45 -4.70 6.26 -0.64
CA PHE A 45 -4.68 4.99 0.10
C PHE A 45 -4.64 3.78 -0.83
N ALA A 46 -5.45 3.77 -1.88
CA ALA A 46 -5.44 2.72 -2.90
C ALA A 46 -4.08 2.66 -3.62
N TYR A 47 -3.55 3.82 -4.03
CA TYR A 47 -2.23 3.93 -4.63
C TYR A 47 -1.11 3.44 -3.70
N ARG A 48 -1.12 3.82 -2.42
CA ARG A 48 -0.12 3.32 -1.45
C ARG A 48 -0.23 1.80 -1.24
N ARG A 49 -1.44 1.25 -1.24
CA ARG A 49 -1.66 -0.19 -1.02
C ARG A 49 -1.19 -1.03 -2.22
N GLU A 50 -1.36 -0.54 -3.43
CA GLU A 50 -0.86 -1.19 -4.65
C GLU A 50 0.66 -1.09 -4.78
N ASN A 51 1.24 0.09 -4.55
CA ASN A 51 2.70 0.25 -4.53
C ASN A 51 3.35 -0.61 -3.44
N ALA A 52 2.74 -0.71 -2.25
CA ALA A 52 3.28 -1.53 -1.17
C ALA A 52 3.37 -3.02 -1.54
N LYS A 53 2.42 -3.57 -2.31
CA LYS A 53 2.48 -4.97 -2.77
C LYS A 53 3.63 -5.20 -3.75
N MET A 54 3.79 -4.30 -4.73
CA MET A 54 4.87 -4.39 -5.72
C MET A 54 6.24 -4.24 -5.05
N THR A 55 6.38 -3.31 -4.11
CA THR A 55 7.62 -3.14 -3.34
C THR A 55 7.90 -4.35 -2.46
N LEU A 56 6.89 -4.95 -1.82
CA LEU A 56 7.06 -6.13 -0.96
C LEU A 56 7.55 -7.34 -1.75
N ILE A 57 6.99 -7.59 -2.94
CA ILE A 57 7.43 -8.68 -3.83
C ILE A 57 8.88 -8.46 -4.27
N ALA A 58 9.23 -7.23 -4.66
CA ALA A 58 10.59 -6.90 -5.05
C ALA A 58 11.58 -7.14 -3.90
N VAL A 59 11.26 -6.72 -2.68
CA VAL A 59 12.11 -6.93 -1.49
C VAL A 59 12.29 -8.42 -1.18
N LEU A 60 11.23 -9.22 -1.25
CA LEU A 60 11.32 -10.67 -1.04
C LEU A 60 12.24 -11.36 -2.05
N PHE A 61 12.13 -11.01 -3.33
CA PHE A 61 12.99 -11.56 -4.37
C PHE A 61 14.46 -11.21 -4.12
N CYS A 62 14.69 -9.96 -3.75
CA CYS A 62 16.01 -9.42 -3.48
C CYS A 62 16.65 -10.07 -2.24
N LEU A 63 15.87 -10.31 -1.18
CA LEU A 63 16.27 -11.12 -0.02
C LEU A 63 16.64 -12.56 -0.40
N ALA A 64 15.81 -13.22 -1.20
CA ALA A 64 16.08 -14.59 -1.67
C ALA A 64 17.37 -14.68 -2.50
N ALA A 65 17.61 -13.71 -3.40
CA ALA A 65 18.84 -13.62 -4.17
C ALA A 65 20.07 -13.38 -3.28
N THR A 66 19.92 -12.57 -2.23
CA THR A 66 20.97 -12.30 -1.25
C THR A 66 21.32 -13.58 -0.48
N VAL A 67 20.32 -14.32 0.00
CA VAL A 67 20.50 -15.62 0.67
C VAL A 67 21.18 -16.63 -0.25
N TYR A 68 20.76 -16.72 -1.52
CA TYR A 68 21.38 -17.59 -2.50
C TYR A 68 22.86 -17.23 -2.77
N ALA A 69 23.18 -15.94 -2.86
CA ALA A 69 24.56 -15.47 -3.03
C ALA A 69 25.44 -15.78 -1.82
N PHE A 70 24.89 -15.68 -0.60
CA PHE A 70 25.58 -16.10 0.64
C PHE A 70 25.93 -17.59 0.62
N VAL A 71 25.00 -18.45 0.21
CA VAL A 71 25.19 -19.91 0.19
C VAL A 71 26.18 -20.35 -0.90
N THR A 72 26.16 -19.70 -2.07
CA THR A 72 26.94 -20.15 -3.23
C THR A 72 28.33 -19.53 -3.35
N LYS A 73 28.52 -18.27 -2.92
CA LYS A 73 29.78 -17.53 -3.14
C LYS A 73 30.40 -16.91 -1.88
N GLY A 74 29.82 -17.17 -0.71
CA GLY A 74 30.34 -16.72 0.59
C GLY A 74 29.97 -15.28 0.96
N ILE A 75 30.42 -14.86 2.15
CA ILE A 75 30.05 -13.59 2.83
C ILE A 75 30.26 -12.33 1.99
N LEU A 76 31.27 -12.31 1.12
CA LEU A 76 31.62 -11.12 0.33
C LEU A 76 30.49 -10.72 -0.66
N TYR A 77 29.96 -11.70 -1.39
CA TYR A 77 28.86 -11.48 -2.36
C TYR A 77 27.52 -11.24 -1.66
N GLY A 78 27.36 -11.81 -0.46
CA GLY A 78 26.22 -11.56 0.41
C GLY A 78 26.11 -10.08 0.82
N SER A 79 27.23 -9.45 1.21
CA SER A 79 27.25 -8.03 1.57
C SER A 79 26.82 -7.10 0.42
N LEU A 80 27.21 -7.45 -0.81
CA LEU A 80 26.87 -6.71 -2.02
C LEU A 80 25.37 -6.83 -2.33
N GLY A 81 24.76 -7.99 -2.07
CA GLY A 81 23.32 -8.20 -2.17
C GLY A 81 22.51 -7.37 -1.15
N ILE A 82 23.01 -7.26 0.08
CA ILE A 82 22.39 -6.42 1.14
C ILE A 82 22.39 -4.94 0.75
N VAL A 83 23.52 -4.43 0.22
CA VAL A 83 23.62 -3.04 -0.22
C VAL A 83 22.64 -2.75 -1.36
N LEU A 84 22.49 -3.67 -2.31
CA LEU A 84 21.55 -3.54 -3.42
C LEU A 84 20.08 -3.53 -2.94
N THR A 85 19.74 -4.39 -1.97
CA THR A 85 18.40 -4.41 -1.36
C THR A 85 18.06 -3.09 -0.68
N ILE A 86 19.01 -2.53 0.08
CA ILE A 86 18.85 -1.25 0.76
C ILE A 86 18.65 -0.12 -0.24
N LEU A 87 19.42 -0.10 -1.34
CA LEU A 87 19.26 0.90 -2.41
C LEU A 87 17.87 0.85 -3.05
N VAL A 88 17.37 -0.35 -3.39
CA VAL A 88 16.02 -0.53 -3.95
C VAL A 88 14.96 -0.09 -2.95
N TYR A 89 15.11 -0.44 -1.67
CA TYR A 89 14.18 -0.03 -0.63
C TYR A 89 14.13 1.50 -0.46
N LEU A 90 15.30 2.16 -0.44
CA LEU A 90 15.39 3.62 -0.36
C LEU A 90 14.79 4.30 -1.60
N PHE A 91 15.02 3.77 -2.80
CA PHE A 91 14.40 4.29 -4.01
C PHE A 91 12.87 4.12 -4.02
N ALA A 92 12.38 2.98 -3.52
CA ALA A 92 10.93 2.72 -3.44
C ALA A 92 10.22 3.54 -2.36
N THR A 93 10.91 3.88 -1.26
CA THR A 93 10.37 4.68 -0.16
C THR A 93 10.57 6.18 -0.35
N LYS A 94 11.54 6.61 -1.17
CA LYS A 94 11.73 8.02 -1.52
C LYS A 94 10.53 8.52 -2.33
N LYS A 95 9.55 9.07 -1.62
CA LYS A 95 8.48 9.89 -2.18
C LYS A 95 9.12 11.00 -3.04
N ARG A 96 8.82 10.98 -4.33
CA ARG A 96 8.97 12.14 -5.20
C ARG A 96 7.76 13.05 -5.02
#